data_AF-A0A7C4XX38-F1
#
_entry.id   AF-A0A7C4XX38-F1
#
_cell.length_a   1.000
_cell.length_b   1.000
_cell.length_c   1.000
_cell.angle_alpha   90.00
_cell.angle_beta   90.00
_cell.angle_gamma   90.00
#
_symmetry.space_group_name_H-M   'P 1'
#
loop_
_entity.id
_entity.type
_entity.pdbx_description
1 polymer ?
#
loop_
_entity_poly.entity_id
_entity_poly.type
_entity_poly.pdbx_seq_one_letter_code
_entity_poly.pdbx_strand_id
1 'polypeptide(L)'
;MKTLRISDDVHQKLTALLGELTAQTSRLQTYQDAIEAMLSQSVILPPELLREVDAFIEKNKHKGYTRREEFIRQAIRFYLKWESEEYEYIEIPKEKY
;
A
#
# COMPACT_ATOMS: atom_id res chain seq x y z
N MET A 1 0.55 26.55 18.50
CA MET A 1 -0.10 25.22 18.57
C MET A 1 -1.33 25.23 17.70
N LYS A 2 -1.48 24.24 16.82
CA LYS A 2 -2.73 23.98 16.10
C LYS A 2 -3.33 22.72 16.71
N THR A 3 -4.59 22.78 17.15
CA THR A 3 -5.27 21.63 17.75
C THR A 3 -5.99 20.87 16.65
N LEU A 4 -5.63 19.61 16.43
CA LEU A 4 -6.34 18.72 15.52
C LEU A 4 -7.29 17.86 16.35
N ARG A 5 -8.58 17.85 16.03
CA ARG A 5 -9.52 16.92 16.63
C ARG A 5 -9.46 15.61 15.86
N ILE A 6 -9.00 14.56 16.53
CA ILE A 6 -8.93 13.20 15.99
C ILE A 6 -10.01 12.34 16.64
N SER A 7 -10.58 11.40 15.88
CA SER A 7 -11.45 10.37 16.44
C SER A 7 -10.62 9.31 17.18
N ASP A 8 -11.27 8.55 18.07
CA ASP A 8 -10.60 7.50 18.83
C ASP A 8 -9.99 6.41 17.93
N ASP A 9 -10.64 6.09 16.80
CA ASP A 9 -10.12 5.14 15.80
C ASP A 9 -8.82 5.63 15.15
N VAL A 10 -8.78 6.90 14.76
CA VAL A 10 -7.58 7.52 14.17
C VAL A 10 -6.47 7.61 15.23
N HIS A 11 -6.83 7.91 16.48
CA HIS A 11 -5.90 7.91 17.59
C HIS A 11 -5.27 6.54 17.81
N GLN A 12 -6.05 5.46 17.84
CA GLN A 12 -5.53 4.10 17.97
C GLN A 12 -4.56 3.73 16.85
N LYS A 13 -4.90 4.05 15.59
CA LYS A 13 -4.03 3.78 14.44
C LYS A 13 -2.71 4.56 14.51
N LEU A 14 -2.78 5.83 14.89
CA LEU A 14 -1.57 6.67 15.06
C LEU A 14 -0.70 6.15 16.21
N THR A 15 -1.29 5.71 17.32
CA THR A 15 -0.55 5.13 18.45
C THR A 15 0.15 3.84 18.07
N ALA A 16 -0.51 2.97 17.30
CA ALA A 16 0.10 1.74 16.79
C ALA A 16 1.32 2.05 15.92
N LEU A 17 1.18 2.98 14.98
CA LEU A 17 2.28 3.41 14.12
C LEU A 17 3.43 4.04 14.92
N LEU A 18 3.13 4.85 15.93
CA LEU A 18 4.12 5.45 16.80
C LEU A 18 4.92 4.38 17.56
N GLY A 19 4.26 3.29 17.98
CA GLY A 19 4.91 2.11 18.55
C GLY A 19 5.85 1.42 17.56
N GLU A 20 5.41 1.21 16.33
CA GLU A 20 6.23 0.61 15.26
C GLU A 20 7.47 1.48 14.94
N LEU A 21 7.30 2.79 14.80
CA LEU A 21 8.40 3.72 14.53
C LEU A 21 9.37 3.81 15.71
N THR A 22 8.87 3.79 16.94
CA THR A 22 9.72 3.76 18.15
C THR A 22 10.56 2.49 18.17
N ALA A 23 9.99 1.34 17.81
CA ALA A 23 10.71 0.08 17.72
C ALA A 23 11.77 0.10 16.59
N GLN A 24 11.43 0.64 15.41
CA GLN A 24 12.37 0.73 14.27
C GLN A 24 13.54 1.68 14.54
N THR A 25 13.27 2.82 15.17
CA THR A 25 14.26 3.89 15.37
C THR A 25 14.97 3.82 16.71
N SER A 26 14.48 3.00 17.66
CA SER A 26 14.95 2.92 19.05
C SER A 26 14.99 4.28 19.77
N ARG A 27 14.13 5.22 19.35
CA ARG A 27 14.00 6.56 19.93
C ARG A 27 12.55 6.87 20.20
N LEU A 28 12.29 7.70 21.21
CA LEU A 28 10.94 8.20 21.49
C LEU A 28 10.44 8.99 20.27
N GLN A 29 9.32 8.57 19.70
CA GLN A 29 8.66 9.24 18.58
C GLN A 29 7.45 10.03 19.05
N THR A 30 7.10 11.08 18.33
CA THR A 30 5.89 11.88 18.55
C THR A 30 4.83 11.58 17.49
N TYR A 31 3.58 12.01 17.74
CA TYR A 31 2.54 11.93 16.71
C TYR A 31 2.90 12.73 15.46
N GLN A 32 3.69 13.79 15.60
CA GLN A 32 4.16 14.57 14.45
C GLN A 32 5.08 13.72 13.58
N ASP A 33 6.06 13.03 14.18
CA ASP A 33 6.98 12.15 13.46
C ASP A 33 6.23 10.99 12.79
N ALA A 34 5.21 10.45 13.46
CA ALA A 34 4.34 9.42 12.89
C ALA A 34 3.57 9.93 11.66
N ILE A 35 3.00 11.13 11.74
CA ILE A 35 2.29 11.75 10.61
C ILE A 35 3.26 12.04 9.46
N GLU A 36 4.46 12.55 9.75
CA GLU A 36 5.47 12.83 8.74
C GLU A 36 5.96 11.54 8.05
N ALA A 37 6.16 10.47 8.81
CA ALA A 37 6.47 9.14 8.27
C ALA A 37 5.33 8.64 7.37
N MET A 38 4.06 8.78 7.77
CA MET A 38 2.92 8.42 6.93
C MET A 38 2.92 9.23 5.63
N LEU A 39 3.10 10.55 5.70
CA LEU A 39 3.06 11.41 4.52
C LEU A 39 4.24 11.16 3.57
N SER A 40 5.41 10.84 4.11
CA SER A 40 6.61 10.57 3.29
C SER A 40 6.63 9.17 2.67
N GLN A 41 6.08 8.17 3.37
CA GLN A 41 6.05 6.79 2.89
C GLN A 41 4.79 6.45 2.09
N SER A 42 3.72 7.25 2.23
CA SER A 42 2.48 7.01 1.50
C SER A 42 2.57 7.47 0.05
N VAL A 43 2.10 6.62 -0.85
CA VAL A 43 1.81 7.00 -2.23
C VAL A 43 0.31 7.26 -2.32
N ILE A 44 -0.06 8.49 -2.64
CA ILE A 44 -1.46 8.85 -2.87
C ILE A 44 -1.83 8.38 -4.27
N LEU A 45 -2.67 7.36 -4.35
CA LEU A 45 -3.18 6.86 -5.62
C LEU A 45 -4.47 7.60 -6.00
N PRO A 46 -4.68 7.89 -7.31
CA PRO A 46 -5.92 8.47 -7.79
C PRO A 46 -7.14 7.62 -7.41
N PRO A 47 -8.26 8.22 -7.00
CA PRO A 47 -9.48 7.49 -6.64
C PRO A 47 -10.00 6.59 -7.77
N GLU A 48 -9.81 7.01 -9.02
CA GLU A 48 -10.23 6.26 -10.21
C GLU A 48 -9.48 4.93 -10.31
N LEU A 49 -8.16 4.96 -10.06
CA LEU A 49 -7.33 3.75 -10.06
C LEU A 49 -7.71 2.81 -8.92
N LEU A 50 -7.98 3.35 -7.73
CA LEU A 50 -8.44 2.54 -6.59
C LEU A 50 -9.76 1.83 -6.91
N ARG A 51 -10.70 2.53 -7.56
CA ARG A 51 -11.97 1.94 -8.01
C ARG A 51 -11.76 0.85 -9.06
N GLU A 52 -10.83 1.04 -9.98
CA GLU A 52 -10.50 0.02 -10.98
C GLU A 52 -9.92 -1.24 -10.34
N VAL A 53 -9.01 -1.07 -9.37
CA VAL A 53 -8.46 -2.19 -8.58
C VAL A 53 -9.55 -2.93 -7.83
N ASP A 54 -10.45 -2.22 -7.14
CA ASP A 54 -11.56 -2.85 -6.42
C ASP A 54 -12.48 -3.63 -7.39
N ALA A 55 -12.83 -3.03 -8.54
CA ALA A 55 -13.66 -3.69 -9.56
C ALA A 55 -12.97 -4.94 -10.13
N PHE A 56 -11.65 -4.89 -10.33
CA PHE A 56 -10.88 -6.03 -10.80
C PHE A 56 -10.88 -7.17 -9.78
N ILE A 57 -10.64 -6.87 -8.50
CA ILE A 57 -10.65 -7.86 -7.40
C ILE A 57 -12.03 -8.51 -7.31
N GLU A 58 -13.10 -7.71 -7.34
CA GLU A 58 -14.48 -8.21 -7.29
C GLU A 58 -14.82 -9.13 -8.48
N LYS A 59 -14.36 -8.79 -9.69
CA LYS A 59 -14.56 -9.63 -10.88
C LYS A 59 -13.70 -10.90 -10.86
N ASN A 60 -12.56 -10.89 -10.16
CA ASN A 60 -11.57 -11.95 -10.17
C ASN A 60 -11.37 -12.61 -8.79
N LYS A 61 -12.42 -12.70 -7.95
CA LYS A 61 -12.35 -13.32 -6.61
C LYS A 61 -11.69 -14.70 -6.58
N HIS A 62 -11.84 -15.48 -7.65
CA HIS A 62 -11.20 -16.79 -7.81
C HIS A 62 -9.66 -16.75 -7.79
N LYS A 63 -9.03 -15.57 -7.98
CA LYS A 63 -7.58 -15.39 -7.90
C LYS A 63 -7.06 -15.19 -6.48
N GLY A 64 -7.95 -15.14 -5.47
CA GLY A 64 -7.56 -15.12 -4.05
C GLY A 64 -7.22 -13.75 -3.49
N TYR A 65 -7.31 -12.67 -4.26
CA TYR A 65 -7.11 -11.31 -3.75
C TYR A 65 -8.24 -10.92 -2.80
N THR A 66 -7.89 -10.60 -1.56
CA THR A 66 -8.88 -10.17 -0.54
C THR A 66 -8.79 -8.69 -0.20
N ARG A 67 -7.66 -8.06 -0.52
CA ARG A 67 -7.37 -6.65 -0.20
C ARG A 67 -6.69 -5.94 -1.37
N ARG A 68 -7.01 -4.66 -1.57
CA ARG A 68 -6.41 -3.83 -2.62
C ARG A 68 -4.90 -3.65 -2.43
N GLU A 69 -4.45 -3.55 -1.18
CA GLU A 69 -3.04 -3.34 -0.84
C GLU A 69 -2.18 -4.54 -1.27
N GLU A 70 -2.73 -5.75 -1.16
CA GLU A 70 -2.07 -6.98 -1.60
C GLU A 70 -1.90 -6.99 -3.12
N PHE A 71 -2.97 -6.67 -3.85
CA PHE A 71 -2.95 -6.58 -5.31
C PHE A 71 -1.94 -5.53 -5.79
N ILE A 72 -2.00 -4.31 -5.23
CA ILE A 72 -1.10 -3.22 -5.61
C ILE A 72 0.36 -3.58 -5.31
N ARG A 73 0.64 -4.18 -4.15
CA ARG A 73 2.00 -4.63 -3.80
C ARG A 73 2.51 -5.68 -4.77
N GLN A 74 1.68 -6.64 -5.18
CA GLN A 74 2.07 -7.64 -6.15
C GLN A 74 2.30 -7.03 -7.54
N ALA A 75 1.43 -6.12 -7.98
CA ALA A 75 1.56 -5.44 -9.25
C ALA A 75 2.88 -4.66 -9.34
N ILE A 76 3.23 -3.90 -8.29
CA ILE A 76 4.49 -3.15 -8.24
C ILE A 76 5.70 -4.11 -8.25
N ARG A 77 5.67 -5.19 -7.47
CA ARG A 77 6.76 -6.19 -7.48
C ARG A 77 6.94 -6.84 -8.85
N PHE A 78 5.84 -7.18 -9.51
CA PHE A 78 5.87 -7.72 -10.85
C PHE A 78 6.47 -6.72 -11.83
N TYR A 79 6.04 -5.45 -11.76
CA TYR A 79 6.56 -4.39 -12.61
C TYR A 79 8.06 -4.14 -12.38
N LEU A 80 8.52 -4.08 -11.12
CA LEU A 80 9.95 -3.94 -10.82
C LEU A 80 10.78 -5.12 -11.34
N LYS A 81 10.24 -6.35 -11.25
CA LYS A 81 10.89 -7.55 -11.78
C LYS A 81 10.91 -7.57 -13.31
N TRP A 82 9.89 -7.01 -13.94
CA TRP A 82 9.85 -6.84 -15.39
C TRP A 82 10.94 -5.85 -15.85
N GLU A 83 11.04 -4.71 -15.17
CA GLU A 83 12.02 -3.66 -15.48
C GLU A 83 13.47 -4.03 -15.07
N SER A 84 13.67 -5.04 -14.23
CA SER A 84 15.01 -5.44 -13.79
C SER A 84 15.81 -6.22 -14.84
N GLU A 85 15.25 -6.48 -16.03
CA GLU A 85 15.83 -7.25 -17.14
C GLU A 85 16.35 -8.66 -16.76
N GLU A 86 15.97 -9.15 -15.58
CA GLU A 86 16.44 -10.44 -15.04
C GLU A 86 15.74 -11.62 -15.72
N TYR A 87 14.60 -11.37 -16.37
CA TYR A 87 13.79 -12.36 -17.06
C TYR A 87 13.25 -11.80 -18.38
N GLU A 88 13.41 -12.56 -19.47
CA GLU A 88 12.77 -12.26 -20.74
C GLU A 88 11.38 -12.91 -20.75
N TYR A 89 10.34 -12.07 -20.76
CA TYR A 89 8.96 -12.52 -20.76
C TYR A 89 8.39 -12.46 -22.18
N ILE A 90 7.96 -13.61 -22.70
CA ILE A 90 7.27 -13.70 -23.99
C ILE A 90 5.77 -13.70 -23.71
N GLU A 91 5.06 -12.67 -24.18
CA GLU A 91 3.59 -12.66 -24.12
C GLU A 91 3.03 -13.68 -25.11
N ILE A 92 2.43 -14.75 -24.58
CA ILE A 92 1.73 -15.75 -25.40
C ILE A 92 0.23 -15.53 -25.24
N PRO A 93 -0.49 -15.16 -26.31
CA PRO A 93 -1.94 -15.02 -26.27
C PRO A 93 -2.59 -16.34 -25.85
N LYS A 94 -3.49 -16.30 -24.87
CA LYS A 94 -4.21 -17.49 -24.38
C LYS A 94 -5.07 -18.18 -25.46
N GLU A 95 -5.42 -17.48 -26.54
CA GLU A 95 -6.18 -18.05 -27.66
C GLU A 95 -5.33 -18.96 -28.55
N LYS A 96 -3.99 -18.92 -28.41
CA LYS A 96 -3.04 -19.72 -29.20
C LYS A 96 -2.47 -20.91 -28.42
N TYR A 97 -3.02 -21.23 -27.24
CA TYR A 97 -2.61 -22.34 -26.38
C TYR A 97 -3.82 -23.16 -25.89
#